data_AF-A0A1C3NZK2-F1
#
_entry.id   AF-A0A1C3NZK2-F1
#
_cell.length_a   1.000
_cell.length_b   1.000
_cell.length_c   1.000
_cell.angle_alpha   90.00
_cell.angle_beta   90.00
_cell.angle_gamma   90.00
#
_symmetry.space_group_name_H-M   'P 1'
#
loop_
_entity.id
_entity.type
_entity.pdbx_description
1 polymer ?
#
loop_
_entity_poly.entity_id
_entity_poly.type
_entity_poly.pdbx_seq_one_letter_code
_entity_poly.pdbx_strand_id
1 'polypeptide(L)' 'MLAQGLPEDIPDRLLGSLADYATQPGPSSDTVAQILDRPALTFADWATEHTADFGEPAGKHSS' A
#
# COMPACT_ATOMS: atom_id res chain seq x y z
N MET A 1 -3.40 -13.14 10.63
CA MET A 1 -3.06 -11.72 10.87
C MET A 1 -3.64 -11.34 12.21
N LEU A 2 -2.85 -10.80 13.14
CA LEU A 2 -3.40 -10.33 14.42
C LEU A 2 -4.13 -9.02 14.16
N ALA A 3 -5.46 -9.04 14.28
CA ALA A 3 -6.36 -7.90 14.10
C ALA A 3 -6.11 -6.86 15.21
N GLN A 4 -5.09 -6.03 15.03
CA GLN A 4 -4.84 -4.89 15.90
C GLN A 4 -5.88 -3.80 15.59
N GLY A 5 -7.06 -3.86 16.23
CA GLY A 5 -8.05 -2.78 16.23
C GLY A 5 -9.01 -2.71 15.04
N LEU A 6 -9.06 -3.73 14.17
CA LEU A 6 -10.05 -3.80 13.09
C LEU A 6 -11.28 -4.63 13.53
N PRO A 7 -12.51 -4.26 13.09
CA PRO A 7 -13.71 -5.09 13.28
C PRO A 7 -13.53 -6.51 12.71
N GLU A 8 -14.19 -7.50 13.32
CA GLU A 8 -13.97 -8.93 13.03
C GLU A 8 -14.24 -9.34 11.57
N ASP A 9 -15.12 -8.64 10.87
CA ASP A 9 -15.48 -8.92 9.47
C ASP A 9 -14.49 -8.36 8.44
N ILE A 10 -13.68 -7.38 8.84
CA ILE A 10 -12.75 -6.68 7.93
C ILE A 10 -11.63 -7.59 7.41
N PRO A 11 -10.95 -8.41 8.23
CA PRO A 11 -9.90 -9.30 7.73
C PRO A 11 -10.38 -10.24 6.63
N ASP A 12 -11.53 -10.89 6.83
CA ASP A 12 -12.08 -11.85 5.87
C ASP A 12 -12.48 -11.16 4.56
N ARG A 13 -13.12 -9.99 4.65
CA ARG A 13 -13.49 -9.20 3.46
C ARG A 13 -12.26 -8.70 2.70
N LEU A 14 -11.23 -8.23 3.41
CA LEU A 14 -9.99 -7.75 2.82
C LEU A 14 -9.28 -8.90 2.08
N LEU A 15 -9.14 -10.05 2.73
CA LEU A 15 -8.48 -11.22 2.13
C LEU A 15 -9.25 -11.73 0.91
N GLY A 16 -10.58 -11.76 0.95
CA GLY A 16 -11.40 -12.10 -0.22
C GLY A 16 -11.15 -11.14 -1.39
N SER A 17 -11.17 -9.83 -1.13
CA SER A 17 -10.93 -8.81 -2.17
C SER A 17 -9.51 -8.90 -2.77
N LEU A 18 -8.50 -9.19 -1.93
CA LEU A 18 -7.12 -9.37 -2.39
C LEU A 18 -6.96 -10.66 -3.22
N ALA A 19 -7.66 -11.74 -2.86
CA ALA A 19 -7.66 -12.97 -3.64
C ALA A 19 -8.24 -12.73 -5.05
N ASP A 20 -9.34 -11.97 -5.14
CA ASP A 20 -9.91 -11.57 -6.43
C ASP A 20 -8.91 -10.74 -7.24
N TYR A 21 -8.28 -9.72 -6.64
CA TYR A 21 -7.31 -8.86 -7.33
C TYR A 21 -6.02 -9.55 -7.73
N ALA A 22 -5.62 -10.62 -7.05
CA ALA A 22 -4.47 -11.44 -7.44
C ALA A 22 -4.69 -12.12 -8.80
N THR A 23 -5.96 -12.34 -9.19
CA THR A 23 -6.33 -12.98 -10.46
C THR A 23 -6.75 -11.98 -11.51
N GLN A 24 -7.48 -10.94 -11.12
CA GLN A 24 -8.00 -9.91 -12.00
C GLN A 24 -7.69 -8.52 -11.42
N PRO A 25 -6.75 -7.77 -12.01
CA PRO A 25 -6.45 -6.42 -11.56
C PRO A 25 -7.70 -5.53 -11.58
N GLY A 26 -7.83 -4.67 -10.56
CA GLY A 26 -8.84 -3.63 -10.54
C GLY A 26 -8.61 -2.60 -11.67
N PRO A 27 -9.66 -1.85 -12.07
CA PRO A 27 -9.54 -0.83 -13.09
C PRO A 27 -8.60 0.29 -12.63
N SER A 28 -7.71 0.74 -13.51
CA SER A 28 -6.97 1.98 -13.34
C SER A 28 -7.78 3.17 -13.87
N SER A 29 -7.44 4.38 -13.42
CA SER A 29 -8.06 5.62 -13.90
C SER A 29 -7.01 6.69 -14.18
N ASP A 30 -7.37 7.67 -14.99
CA ASP A 30 -6.58 8.85 -15.34
C ASP A 30 -6.98 10.10 -14.50
N THR A 31 -7.79 9.92 -13.46
CA THR A 31 -8.38 11.01 -12.66
C THR A 31 -7.33 11.97 -12.11
N VAL A 32 -6.15 11.47 -11.71
CA VAL A 32 -5.05 12.31 -11.22
C VAL A 32 -4.56 13.27 -12.30
N ALA A 33 -4.41 12.78 -13.54
CA ALA A 33 -4.02 13.62 -14.67
C ALA A 33 -5.08 14.67 -14.98
N GLN A 34 -6.35 14.29 -14.90
CA GLN A 34 -7.46 15.22 -15.15
C GLN A 34 -7.55 16.34 -14.11
N ILE A 35 -7.27 16.05 -12.83
CA ILE A 35 -7.42 17.03 -11.74
C ILE A 35 -6.16 17.87 -11.53
N LEU A 36 -4.97 17.26 -11.65
CA LEU A 36 -3.70 17.90 -11.27
C LEU A 36 -2.85 18.33 -12.47
N ASP A 37 -3.32 18.10 -13.70
CA ASP A 37 -2.58 18.36 -14.95
C ASP A 37 -1.17 17.73 -14.97
N ARG A 38 -1.03 16.58 -14.31
CA ARG A 38 0.18 15.77 -14.31
C ARG A 38 -0.14 14.28 -14.14
N PRO A 39 0.70 13.36 -14.64
CA PRO A 39 0.52 11.93 -14.40
C PRO A 39 0.48 11.58 -12.90
N ALA A 40 -0.22 10.50 -12.55
CA ALA A 40 -0.06 9.85 -11.26
C ALA A 40 1.39 9.37 -11.08
N LEU A 41 1.88 9.40 -9.86
CA LEU A 41 3.20 8.84 -9.55
C LEU A 41 3.17 7.33 -9.77
N THR A 42 4.29 6.80 -10.27
CA THR A 42 4.45 5.35 -10.32
C THR A 42 4.71 4.81 -8.92
N PHE A 43 4.52 3.49 -8.74
CA PHE A 43 4.92 2.84 -7.50
C PHE A 43 6.44 2.96 -7.27
N ALA A 44 7.25 3.04 -8.32
CA ALA A 44 8.71 3.20 -8.20
C ALA A 44 9.10 4.59 -7.68
N ASP A 45 8.41 5.64 -8.13
CA ASP A 45 8.62 7.01 -7.62
C ASP A 45 8.29 7.07 -6.12
N TRP A 46 7.13 6.50 -5.75
CA TRP A 46 6.72 6.42 -4.35
C TRP A 46 7.71 5.61 -3.50
N ALA A 47 8.13 4.43 -3.98
CA ALA A 47 9.06 3.58 -3.25
C ALA A 47 10.42 4.26 -3.03
N THR A 48 10.87 5.06 -3.99
CA THR A 48 12.10 5.86 -3.89
C THR A 48 11.99 6.91 -2.79
N GLU A 49 10.87 7.64 -2.75
CA GLU A 49 10.57 8.66 -1.73
C GLU A 49 10.50 8.06 -0.32
N HIS A 50 9.95 6.84 -0.19
CA HIS A 50 9.70 6.18 1.09
C HIS A 50 10.78 5.17 1.51
N THR A 51 11.93 5.14 0.85
CA THR A 51 13.01 4.18 1.16
C THR A 51 13.40 4.18 2.64
N ALA A 52 13.36 5.34 3.31
CA ALA A 52 13.70 5.48 4.72
C ALA A 52 12.74 4.73 5.67
N ASP A 53 11.48 4.53 5.28
CA ASP A 53 10.47 3.86 6.12
C ASP A 53 10.71 2.33 6.21
N PHE A 54 11.47 1.77 5.26
CA PHE A 54 11.76 0.34 5.14
C PHE A 54 13.22 -0.02 5.42
N GLY A 55 14.05 0.95 5.83
CA GLY A 55 15.42 0.71 6.28
C GLY A 55 15.48 -0.03 7.62
N GLU A 56 16.67 -0.50 8.02
CA GLU A 56 16.82 -1.10 9.35
C GLU A 56 16.38 -0.10 10.44
N PRO A 57 15.56 -0.52 11.41
CA PRO A 57 15.34 0.30 12.59
C PRO A 57 16.71 0.52 13.24
N ALA A 58 17.06 1.79 13.48
CA ALA A 58 18.34 2.16 14.10
C ALA A 58 18.65 1.20 15.27
N GLY A 59 19.69 0.38 15.08
CA GLY A 59 19.99 -0.73 15.97
C GLY A 59 19.98 -0.28 17.43
N LYS A 60 19.33 -1.07 18.29
CA LYS A 60 19.51 -0.96 19.74
C LYS A 60 20.95 -1.35 20.09
N HIS A 61 21.90 -0.44 19.86
CA HIS A 61 23.22 -0.49 20.49
C HIS A 61 23.16 0.30 21.79
N SER A 62 22.80 -0.39 22.87
CA SER A 62 23.02 -0.03 24.29
C SER A 62 22.44 -1.20 25.11
N SER A 63 23.13 -1.89 26.01
CA SER A 63 24.49 -1.83 26.54
C SER A 63 24.81 -3.22 27.11
#